data_AF-A0A7C8NGP7-F1
#
_entry.id   AF-A0A7C8NGP7-F1
#
_cell.length_a   1.000
_cell.length_b   1.000
_cell.length_c   1.000
_cell.angle_alpha   90.00
_cell.angle_beta   90.00
_cell.angle_gamma   90.00
#
_symmetry.space_group_name_H-M   'P 1'
#
loop_
_entity.id
_entity.type
_entity.pdbx_description
1 polymer ?
#
loop_
_entity_poly.entity_id
_entity_poly.type
_entity_poly.pdbx_seq_one_letter_code
_entity_poly.pdbx_strand_id
1 'polypeptide(L)'
;MAERGVKNLVLLSRSGPKTKEAEDLIRELKELGVNCVVPACDITNRNMLYKTLQDLDISPIRGCIQSSMVLQSALFSDMTHDDWVDVTACKVAGSWNLHELLPNDLDFFILLSSVQAVFGARTQANYNAASTYMDGLAHHRNTYHGVDTNDYHALLDYYCNPALTFSTPGDAQVTIGMKLLHVDPELDPLGTIWGRNPMFKALRRLKEMDSSNGRASNGGNRNVASLLAAAQTTEEAIEVVLKALTTRLSSTIAGMDPEEMDQAKSIQSYGVDSLQTMELRSWFLRFFRADLPTFSILGSPSLTALAITIVERSTICAKK
;
A
#
# COMPACT_ATOMS: atom_id res chain seq x y z
N MET A 1 0.49 -5.27 21.41
CA MET A 1 1.45 -6.38 21.71
C MET A 1 1.69 -6.52 23.20
N ALA A 2 2.08 -5.44 23.90
CA ALA A 2 2.30 -5.45 25.36
C ALA A 2 1.08 -5.97 26.15
N GLU A 3 -0.12 -5.43 25.90
CA GLU A 3 -1.38 -5.88 26.52
C GLU A 3 -1.74 -7.35 26.22
N ARG A 4 -1.16 -7.91 25.15
CA ARG A 4 -1.34 -9.32 24.76
C ARG A 4 -0.23 -10.23 25.31
N GLY A 5 0.62 -9.72 26.21
CA GLY A 5 1.56 -10.51 27.00
C GLY A 5 3.02 -10.49 26.53
N VAL A 6 3.38 -9.69 25.51
CA VAL A 6 4.79 -9.58 25.09
C VAL A 6 5.64 -8.99 26.22
N LYS A 7 6.78 -9.63 26.53
CA LYS A 7 7.69 -9.22 27.61
C LYS A 7 8.98 -8.58 27.15
N ASN A 8 9.45 -8.89 25.95
CA ASN A 8 10.66 -8.32 25.36
C ASN A 8 10.31 -7.70 24.01
N LEU A 9 10.67 -6.44 23.81
CA LEU A 9 10.43 -5.70 22.56
C LEU A 9 11.72 -5.00 22.13
N VAL A 10 12.07 -5.15 20.85
CA VAL A 10 13.15 -4.40 20.21
C VAL A 10 12.54 -3.50 19.15
N LEU A 11 12.75 -2.19 19.29
CA LEU A 11 12.25 -1.19 18.35
C LEU A 11 13.43 -0.54 17.65
N LEU A 12 13.68 -0.93 16.39
CA LEU A 12 14.76 -0.37 15.59
C LEU A 12 14.30 0.90 14.89
N SER A 13 15.13 1.94 14.90
CA SER A 13 14.98 3.09 14.01
C SER A 13 16.34 3.70 13.72
N ARG A 14 16.49 4.40 12.60
CA ARG A 14 17.77 5.03 12.20
C ARG A 14 18.33 5.97 13.26
N SER A 15 17.47 6.64 14.00
CA SER A 15 17.84 7.69 14.98
C SER A 15 17.74 7.23 16.43
N GLY A 16 17.11 6.11 16.74
CA GLY A 16 16.72 5.77 18.11
C GLY A 16 15.62 6.70 18.66
N PRO A 17 15.38 6.69 19.99
CA PRO A 17 14.34 7.50 20.62
C PRO A 17 14.82 8.94 20.81
N LYS A 18 14.57 9.81 19.83
CA LYS A 18 14.93 11.25 19.88
C LYS A 18 13.77 12.20 20.15
N THR A 19 12.55 11.69 20.19
CA THR A 19 11.35 12.51 20.38
C THR A 19 10.72 12.22 21.73
N LYS A 20 10.01 13.20 22.28
CA LYS A 20 9.32 13.06 23.56
C LYS A 20 8.28 11.93 23.50
N GLU A 21 7.60 11.79 22.37
CA GLU A 21 6.61 10.73 22.14
C GLU A 21 7.25 9.33 22.19
N ALA A 22 8.49 9.19 21.68
CA ALA A 22 9.23 7.93 21.76
C ALA A 22 9.64 7.62 23.21
N GLU A 23 10.09 8.63 23.96
CA GLU A 23 10.42 8.48 25.39
C GLU A 23 9.19 8.12 26.23
N ASP A 24 8.06 8.79 25.98
CA ASP A 24 6.79 8.55 26.65
C ASP A 24 6.30 7.11 26.35
N LEU A 25 6.35 6.66 25.10
CA LEU A 25 6.01 5.28 24.73
C LEU A 25 6.91 4.24 25.42
N ILE A 26 8.22 4.49 25.50
CA ILE A 26 9.14 3.58 26.20
C ILE A 26 8.80 3.51 27.68
N ARG A 27 8.44 4.64 28.31
CA ARG A 27 8.00 4.68 29.70
C ARG A 27 6.72 3.86 29.90
N GLU A 28 5.71 4.07 29.06
CA GLU A 28 4.46 3.31 29.09
C GLU A 28 4.68 1.80 28.94
N LEU A 29 5.54 1.38 28.00
CA LEU A 29 5.89 -0.02 27.83
C LEU A 29 6.59 -0.61 29.07
N LYS A 30 7.48 0.16 29.71
CA LYS A 30 8.13 -0.25 30.96
C LYS A 30 7.14 -0.37 32.12
N GLU A 31 6.18 0.55 32.23
CA GLU A 31 5.11 0.50 33.23
C GLU A 31 4.22 -0.74 33.05
N LEU A 32 4.03 -1.21 31.80
CA LEU A 32 3.37 -2.47 31.48
C LEU A 32 4.26 -3.71 31.72
N GLY A 33 5.46 -3.54 32.27
CA GLY A 33 6.41 -4.61 32.57
C GLY A 33 7.08 -5.22 31.34
N VAL A 34 7.18 -4.46 30.25
CA VAL A 34 7.90 -4.85 29.03
C VAL A 34 9.35 -4.37 29.10
N ASN A 35 10.29 -5.28 28.89
CA ASN A 35 11.68 -4.93 28.59
C ASN A 35 11.77 -4.41 27.14
N CYS A 36 11.80 -3.09 26.98
CA CYS A 36 11.84 -2.42 25.68
C CYS A 36 13.24 -1.85 25.40
N VAL A 37 13.89 -2.34 24.33
CA VAL A 37 15.21 -1.89 23.85
C VAL A 37 15.03 -1.16 22.53
N VAL A 38 15.58 0.05 22.41
CA VAL A 38 15.35 0.92 21.24
C VAL A 38 16.69 1.39 20.64
N PRO A 39 17.48 0.47 20.04
CA PRO A 39 18.78 0.84 19.51
C PRO A 39 18.64 1.63 18.21
N ALA A 40 19.53 2.61 18.02
CA ALA A 40 19.66 3.30 16.75
C ALA A 40 20.30 2.35 15.71
N CYS A 41 19.53 1.92 14.73
CA CYS A 41 19.96 0.96 13.72
C CYS A 41 19.23 1.21 12.40
N ASP A 42 20.01 1.36 11.32
CA ASP A 42 19.49 1.29 9.96
C ASP A 42 19.59 -0.15 9.44
N ILE A 43 18.44 -0.78 9.24
CA ILE A 43 18.35 -2.16 8.76
C ILE A 43 18.90 -2.36 7.34
N THR A 44 19.03 -1.29 6.55
CA THR A 44 19.63 -1.36 5.21
C THR A 44 21.14 -1.61 5.29
N ASN A 45 21.77 -1.22 6.40
CA ASN A 45 23.17 -1.51 6.68
C ASN A 45 23.29 -2.86 7.39
N ARG A 46 23.60 -3.91 6.63
CA ARG A 46 23.75 -5.28 7.12
C ARG A 46 24.72 -5.40 8.30
N ASN A 47 25.87 -4.71 8.24
CA ASN A 47 26.90 -4.80 9.27
C ASN A 47 26.45 -4.11 10.58
N MET A 48 25.76 -2.98 10.47
CA MET A 48 25.16 -2.31 11.62
C MET A 48 24.10 -3.21 12.26
N LEU A 49 23.18 -3.74 11.46
CA LEU A 49 22.13 -4.64 11.96
C LEU A 49 22.71 -5.88 12.62
N TYR A 50 23.72 -6.52 12.02
CA TYR A 50 24.39 -7.67 12.61
C TYR A 50 24.97 -7.35 13.99
N LYS A 51 25.72 -6.24 14.11
CA LYS A 51 26.28 -5.82 15.40
C LYS A 51 25.20 -5.52 16.42
N THR A 52 24.19 -4.74 16.03
CA THR A 52 23.05 -4.44 16.90
C THR A 52 22.40 -5.71 17.41
N LEU A 53 22.16 -6.71 16.56
CA LEU A 53 21.54 -7.98 16.96
C LEU A 53 22.42 -8.80 17.92
N GLN A 54 23.75 -8.76 17.77
CA GLN A 54 24.69 -9.43 18.68
C GLN A 54 24.77 -8.76 20.05
N ASP A 55 24.61 -7.43 20.09
CA ASP A 55 24.69 -6.64 21.32
C ASP A 55 23.38 -6.67 22.15
N LEU A 56 22.31 -7.28 21.63
CA LEU A 56 21.03 -7.38 22.33
C LEU A 56 21.10 -8.40 23.47
N ASP A 57 21.02 -7.91 24.72
CA ASP A 57 20.85 -8.75 25.90
C ASP A 57 19.36 -9.10 26.13
N ILE A 58 18.78 -9.91 25.24
CA ILE A 58 17.38 -10.35 25.32
C ILE A 58 17.25 -11.85 25.02
N SER A 59 16.08 -12.41 25.34
CA SER A 59 15.70 -13.76 24.89
C SER A 59 15.71 -13.86 23.36
N PRO A 60 15.91 -15.08 22.80
CA PRO A 60 15.94 -15.28 21.35
C PRO A 60 14.78 -14.59 20.64
N ILE A 61 15.08 -13.95 19.51
CA ILE A 61 14.06 -13.26 18.70
C ILE A 61 13.12 -14.32 18.13
N ARG A 62 11.83 -14.21 18.46
CA ARG A 62 10.77 -15.14 18.01
C ARG A 62 9.84 -14.57 16.96
N GLY A 63 9.90 -13.26 16.72
CA GLY A 63 9.08 -12.65 15.68
C GLY A 63 9.64 -11.35 15.17
N CYS A 64 9.31 -11.04 13.91
CA CYS A 64 9.71 -9.81 13.24
C CYS A 64 8.50 -9.13 12.61
N ILE A 65 8.39 -7.81 12.79
CA ILE A 65 7.48 -6.96 12.03
C ILE A 65 8.33 -5.91 11.32
N GLN A 66 8.46 -6.04 10.01
CA GLN A 66 9.12 -5.06 9.17
C GLN A 66 8.09 -3.98 8.77
N SER A 67 8.16 -2.84 9.45
CA SER A 67 7.28 -1.67 9.27
C SER A 67 7.97 -0.40 8.80
N SER A 68 9.28 -0.46 8.50
CA SER A 68 10.04 0.68 7.99
C SER A 68 9.56 1.08 6.59
N MET A 69 9.48 2.40 6.39
CA MET A 69 9.00 2.99 5.16
C MET A 69 9.67 4.33 4.91
N VAL A 70 9.98 4.60 3.65
CA VAL A 70 10.31 5.92 3.12
C VAL A 70 9.40 6.14 1.92
N LEU A 71 8.89 7.36 1.76
CA LEU A 71 8.04 7.75 0.64
C LEU A 71 8.66 8.92 -0.10
N GLN A 72 8.77 8.78 -1.42
CA GLN A 72 9.08 9.86 -2.34
C GLN A 72 8.16 9.73 -3.55
N SER A 73 7.38 10.78 -3.82
CA SER A 73 6.41 10.80 -4.91
C SER A 73 6.98 11.52 -6.12
N ALA A 74 7.08 10.81 -7.24
CA ALA A 74 7.41 11.40 -8.53
C ALA A 74 6.79 10.58 -9.65
N LEU A 75 6.44 11.23 -10.77
CA LEU A 75 6.19 10.49 -12.00
C LEU A 75 7.45 9.69 -12.34
N PHE A 76 7.30 8.50 -12.90
CA PHE A 76 8.45 7.65 -13.21
C PHE A 76 9.47 8.33 -14.15
N SER A 77 9.02 9.19 -15.07
CA SER A 77 9.89 9.96 -15.95
C SER A 77 10.78 10.98 -15.23
N ASP A 78 10.32 11.46 -14.07
CA ASP A 78 10.95 12.54 -13.31
C ASP A 78 11.62 12.01 -12.03
N MET A 79 11.50 10.71 -11.78
CA MET A 79 12.03 10.04 -10.59
C MET A 79 13.54 9.88 -10.74
N THR A 80 14.28 10.46 -9.80
CA THR A 80 15.73 10.30 -9.79
C THR A 80 16.12 8.90 -9.32
N HIS A 81 17.37 8.52 -9.59
CA HIS A 81 17.90 7.28 -9.04
C HIS A 81 17.92 7.29 -7.50
N ASP A 82 18.22 8.45 -6.90
CA ASP A 82 18.25 8.60 -5.45
C ASP A 82 16.84 8.44 -4.85
N ASP A 83 15.80 9.02 -5.46
CA ASP A 83 14.41 8.82 -5.04
C ASP A 83 13.99 7.34 -5.09
N TRP A 84 14.52 6.60 -6.07
CA TRP A 84 14.28 5.17 -6.19
C TRP A 84 14.99 4.39 -5.09
N VAL A 85 16.28 4.64 -4.89
CA VAL A 85 17.11 3.95 -3.90
C VAL A 85 16.58 4.22 -2.49
N ASP A 86 16.29 5.47 -2.15
CA ASP A 86 15.83 5.86 -0.82
C ASP A 86 14.52 5.16 -0.42
N VAL A 87 13.56 5.08 -1.34
CA VAL A 87 12.27 4.43 -1.09
C VAL A 87 12.39 2.91 -1.06
N THR A 88 13.17 2.34 -1.98
CA THR A 88 13.27 0.88 -2.10
C THR A 88 14.16 0.25 -1.04
N ALA A 89 15.22 0.93 -0.58
CA ALA A 89 16.25 0.35 0.28
C ALA A 89 15.67 -0.28 1.56
N CYS A 90 14.78 0.42 2.27
CA CYS A 90 14.23 -0.06 3.55
C CYS A 90 13.39 -1.34 3.40
N LYS A 91 12.62 -1.45 2.31
CA LYS A 91 11.74 -2.59 2.05
C LYS A 91 12.44 -3.71 1.27
N VAL A 92 13.48 -3.41 0.48
CA VAL A 92 14.24 -4.40 -0.30
C VAL A 92 15.44 -4.89 0.51
N ALA A 93 16.50 -4.09 0.59
CA ALA A 93 17.72 -4.45 1.31
C ALA A 93 17.45 -4.68 2.80
N GLY A 94 16.62 -3.82 3.43
CA GLY A 94 16.28 -3.94 4.84
C GLY A 94 15.54 -5.23 5.19
N SER A 95 14.55 -5.64 4.38
CA SER A 95 13.83 -6.90 4.61
C SER A 95 14.68 -8.13 4.29
N TRP A 96 15.56 -8.06 3.28
CA TRP A 96 16.52 -9.13 2.99
C TRP A 96 17.54 -9.31 4.12
N ASN A 97 18.07 -8.22 4.67
CA ASN A 97 19.00 -8.30 5.80
C ASN A 97 18.32 -8.92 7.04
N LEU A 98 17.06 -8.55 7.31
CA LEU A 98 16.27 -9.19 8.38
C LEU A 98 16.01 -10.67 8.11
N HIS A 99 15.69 -11.02 6.87
CA HIS A 99 15.49 -12.42 6.44
C HIS A 99 16.74 -13.28 6.72
N GLU A 100 17.92 -12.76 6.41
CA GLU A 100 19.20 -13.46 6.52
C GLU A 100 19.78 -13.51 7.94
N LEU A 101 19.58 -12.44 8.73
CA LEU A 101 20.25 -12.28 10.02
C LEU A 101 19.40 -12.71 11.21
N LEU A 102 18.08 -12.81 11.05
CA LEU A 102 17.20 -13.33 12.09
C LEU A 102 17.16 -14.86 12.05
N PRO A 103 16.80 -15.52 13.16
CA PRO A 103 16.62 -16.97 13.19
C PRO A 103 15.62 -17.48 12.14
N ASN A 104 15.79 -18.73 11.71
CA ASN A 104 14.88 -19.35 10.74
C ASN A 104 13.61 -19.92 11.41
N ASP A 105 13.63 -20.13 12.72
CA ASP A 105 12.56 -20.71 13.54
C ASP A 105 11.68 -19.65 14.22
N LEU A 106 11.45 -18.51 13.56
CA LEU A 106 10.53 -17.47 14.03
C LEU A 106 9.09 -17.98 14.03
N ASP A 107 8.33 -17.59 15.04
CA ASP A 107 6.87 -17.81 15.11
C ASP A 107 6.13 -16.96 14.07
N PHE A 108 6.66 -15.78 13.74
CA PHE A 108 6.13 -14.93 12.67
C PHE A 108 7.18 -14.00 12.04
N PHE A 109 7.02 -13.74 10.75
CA PHE A 109 7.80 -12.76 10.00
C PHE A 109 6.85 -11.94 9.11
N ILE A 110 6.45 -10.78 9.61
CA ILE A 110 5.40 -9.94 9.00
C ILE A 110 6.06 -8.80 8.23
N LEU A 111 5.73 -8.67 6.95
CA LEU A 111 6.18 -7.58 6.08
C LEU A 111 5.00 -6.64 5.78
N LEU A 112 5.10 -5.36 6.14
CA LEU A 112 4.04 -4.38 5.85
C LEU A 112 4.13 -3.87 4.41
N SER A 113 3.51 -4.62 3.51
CA SER A 113 3.33 -4.26 2.09
C SER A 113 2.24 -3.19 1.91
N SER A 114 1.78 -2.98 0.68
CA SER A 114 0.72 -2.03 0.34
C SER A 114 -0.17 -2.58 -0.77
N VAL A 115 -1.45 -2.18 -0.76
CA VAL A 115 -2.36 -2.42 -1.88
C VAL A 115 -1.83 -1.85 -3.21
N GLN A 116 -0.94 -0.85 -3.15
CA GLN A 116 -0.28 -0.28 -4.32
C GLN A 116 0.68 -1.26 -5.01
N ALA A 117 1.12 -2.34 -4.35
CA ALA A 117 1.83 -3.44 -5.01
C ALA A 117 0.96 -4.19 -6.03
N VAL A 118 -0.37 -4.13 -5.87
CA VAL A 118 -1.33 -4.83 -6.74
C VAL A 118 -1.92 -3.90 -7.79
N PHE A 119 -2.34 -2.70 -7.41
CA PHE A 119 -3.00 -1.75 -8.32
C PHE A 119 -2.05 -0.74 -8.96
N GLY A 120 -0.88 -0.53 -8.34
CA GLY A 120 -0.01 0.58 -8.67
C GLY A 120 -0.59 1.93 -8.25
N ALA A 121 0.31 2.87 -8.04
CA ALA A 121 0.04 4.29 -8.01
C ALA A 121 1.03 5.02 -8.94
N ARG A 122 0.52 5.95 -9.76
CA ARG A 122 1.27 6.57 -10.88
C ARG A 122 2.54 7.30 -10.46
N THR A 123 2.53 7.89 -9.27
CA THR A 123 3.65 8.69 -8.73
C THR A 123 4.49 7.92 -7.71
N GLN A 124 4.30 6.61 -7.60
CA GLN A 124 4.85 5.77 -6.54
C GLN A 124 5.51 4.51 -7.11
N ALA A 125 6.11 4.60 -8.30
CA ALA A 125 6.69 3.45 -9.00
C ALA A 125 7.72 2.70 -8.13
N ASN A 126 8.60 3.45 -7.45
CA ASN A 126 9.54 2.97 -6.45
C ASN A 126 8.85 2.23 -5.28
N TYR A 127 7.82 2.82 -4.67
CA TYR A 127 7.11 2.24 -3.53
C TYR A 127 6.29 0.99 -3.91
N ASN A 128 5.68 0.99 -5.10
CA ASN A 128 4.98 -0.17 -5.65
C ASN A 128 5.96 -1.33 -5.84
N ALA A 129 7.13 -1.06 -6.44
CA ALA A 129 8.18 -2.06 -6.66
C ALA A 129 8.71 -2.61 -5.32
N ALA A 130 8.98 -1.73 -4.35
CA ALA A 130 9.46 -2.09 -3.03
C ALA A 130 8.46 -2.97 -2.25
N SER A 131 7.17 -2.65 -2.34
CA SER A 131 6.10 -3.43 -1.70
C SER A 131 5.89 -4.77 -2.41
N THR A 132 5.94 -4.80 -3.74
CA THR A 132 5.89 -6.04 -4.54
C THR A 132 7.06 -6.98 -4.21
N TYR A 133 8.26 -6.42 -3.98
CA TYR A 133 9.41 -7.21 -3.54
C TYR A 133 9.13 -7.91 -2.21
N MET A 134 8.58 -7.20 -1.22
CA MET A 134 8.25 -7.81 0.08
C MET A 134 7.17 -8.90 -0.05
N ASP A 135 6.21 -8.73 -0.95
CA ASP A 135 5.23 -9.79 -1.25
C ASP A 135 5.92 -11.03 -1.82
N GLY A 136 6.89 -10.83 -2.72
CA GLY A 136 7.76 -11.88 -3.26
C GLY A 136 8.62 -12.55 -2.18
N LEU A 137 9.21 -11.78 -1.27
CA LEU A 137 10.01 -12.30 -0.16
C LEU A 137 9.16 -13.09 0.85
N ALA A 138 7.96 -12.60 1.18
CA ALA A 138 7.01 -13.36 2.01
C ALA A 138 6.65 -14.68 1.34
N HIS A 139 6.41 -14.67 0.02
CA HIS A 139 6.16 -15.90 -0.72
C HIS A 139 7.38 -16.82 -0.73
N HIS A 140 8.59 -16.29 -0.91
CA HIS A 140 9.85 -17.03 -0.82
C HIS A 140 9.97 -17.72 0.55
N ARG A 141 9.78 -16.99 1.66
CA ARG A 141 9.84 -17.55 3.02
C ARG A 141 8.78 -18.62 3.31
N ASN A 142 7.61 -18.53 2.69
CA ASN A 142 6.51 -19.49 2.89
C ASN A 142 6.54 -20.67 1.90
N THR A 143 7.16 -20.50 0.73
CA THR A 143 7.20 -21.52 -0.34
C THR A 143 8.48 -22.35 -0.26
N TYR A 144 9.56 -21.81 0.31
CA TYR A 144 10.75 -22.60 0.67
C TYR A 144 10.53 -23.35 1.99
N HIS A 145 9.47 -24.17 2.04
CA HIS A 145 9.68 -25.53 2.49
C HIS A 145 10.22 -26.24 1.25
N GLY A 146 11.55 -26.21 1.05
CA GLY A 146 12.16 -27.02 0.00
C GLY A 146 11.69 -28.47 0.17
N VAL A 147 11.59 -29.22 -0.93
CA VAL A 147 11.38 -30.67 -0.86
C VAL A 147 12.43 -31.21 0.10
N ASP A 148 12.02 -31.59 1.29
CA ASP A 148 12.96 -32.09 2.27
C ASP A 148 13.44 -33.49 1.83
N THR A 149 14.50 -34.00 2.43
CA THR A 149 15.02 -35.32 2.06
C THR A 149 13.95 -36.41 2.16
N ASN A 150 13.00 -36.29 3.09
CA ASN A 150 11.91 -37.25 3.25
C ASN A 150 10.84 -37.08 2.18
N ASP A 151 10.51 -35.86 1.77
CA ASP A 151 9.60 -35.57 0.65
C ASP A 151 10.17 -36.10 -0.66
N TYR A 152 11.49 -35.91 -0.87
CA TYR A 152 12.20 -36.45 -2.03
C TYR A 152 12.21 -37.98 -2.01
N HIS A 153 12.51 -38.59 -0.86
CA HIS A 153 12.47 -40.04 -0.71
C HIS A 153 11.05 -40.60 -0.84
N ALA A 154 10.01 -39.92 -0.35
CA ALA A 154 8.62 -40.32 -0.52
C ALA A 154 8.17 -40.25 -1.98
N LEU A 155 8.62 -39.23 -2.73
CA LEU A 155 8.40 -39.14 -4.17
C LEU A 155 9.10 -40.29 -4.91
N LEU A 156 10.34 -40.62 -4.55
CA LEU A 156 11.04 -41.77 -5.11
C LEU A 156 10.36 -43.10 -4.74
N ASP A 157 10.00 -43.30 -3.48
CA ASP A 157 9.32 -44.51 -3.00
C ASP A 157 7.97 -44.69 -3.71
N TYR A 158 7.25 -43.62 -4.02
CA TYR A 158 6.00 -43.71 -4.76
C TYR A 158 6.22 -43.95 -6.26
N TYR A 159 7.04 -43.14 -6.94
CA TYR A 159 7.21 -43.22 -8.39
C TYR A 159 8.22 -44.27 -8.86
N CYS A 160 9.03 -44.83 -7.97
CA CYS A 160 9.94 -45.94 -8.29
C CYS A 160 9.45 -47.29 -7.74
N ASN A 161 8.27 -47.36 -7.12
CA ASN A 161 7.71 -48.64 -6.66
C ASN A 161 7.04 -49.41 -7.82
N PRO A 162 7.59 -50.58 -8.21
CA PRO A 162 7.10 -51.36 -9.34
C PRO A 162 5.74 -52.03 -9.09
N ALA A 163 5.25 -52.03 -7.84
CA ALA A 163 3.94 -52.55 -7.48
C ALA A 163 2.80 -51.54 -7.70
N LEU A 164 3.12 -50.27 -7.98
CA LEU A 164 2.13 -49.23 -8.26
C LEU A 164 1.91 -49.08 -9.76
N THR A 165 0.66 -48.98 -10.18
CA THR A 165 0.30 -48.66 -11.56
C THR A 165 0.45 -47.16 -11.80
N PHE A 166 1.30 -46.78 -12.77
CA PHE A 166 1.48 -45.40 -13.17
C PHE A 166 0.22 -44.80 -13.77
N SER A 167 -0.07 -43.54 -13.45
CA SER A 167 -1.05 -42.73 -14.18
C SER A 167 -0.59 -42.55 -15.63
N THR A 168 -1.53 -42.35 -16.56
CA THR A 168 -1.15 -42.14 -17.96
C THR A 168 -0.41 -40.81 -18.12
N PRO A 169 0.45 -40.64 -19.15
CA PRO A 169 1.12 -39.35 -19.38
C PRO A 169 0.16 -38.15 -19.52
N GLY A 170 -1.12 -38.39 -19.85
CA GLY A 170 -2.17 -37.36 -19.88
C GLY A 170 -2.69 -36.94 -18.50
N ASP A 171 -2.45 -37.77 -17.48
CA ASP A 171 -2.80 -37.51 -16.06
C ASP A 171 -1.60 -36.98 -15.26
N ALA A 172 -0.42 -36.88 -15.89
CA ALA A 172 0.78 -36.38 -15.24
C ALA A 172 0.63 -34.89 -14.94
N GLN A 173 0.71 -34.53 -13.66
CA GLN A 173 0.70 -33.13 -13.23
C GLN A 173 2.15 -32.62 -13.22
N VAL A 174 2.42 -31.55 -13.98
CA VAL A 174 3.72 -30.87 -13.89
C VAL A 174 3.77 -30.15 -12.54
N THR A 175 4.60 -30.64 -11.62
CA THR A 175 4.90 -29.91 -10.39
C THR A 175 5.93 -28.83 -10.71
N ILE A 176 5.49 -27.57 -10.69
CA ILE A 176 6.38 -26.41 -10.80
C ILE A 176 6.31 -25.62 -9.50
N GLY A 177 7.47 -25.41 -8.87
CA GLY A 177 7.72 -24.36 -7.88
C GLY A 177 7.96 -22.98 -8.52
N MET A 178 7.61 -22.78 -9.79
CA MET A 178 7.56 -21.48 -10.44
C MET A 178 6.11 -21.21 -10.82
N LYS A 179 5.52 -20.28 -10.09
CA LYS A 179 4.20 -19.72 -10.36
C LYS A 179 4.13 -19.29 -11.82
N LEU A 180 3.15 -19.79 -12.57
CA LEU A 180 2.90 -19.40 -13.96
C LEU A 180 2.71 -17.88 -14.05
N LEU A 181 3.68 -17.18 -14.65
CA LEU A 181 3.64 -15.75 -14.94
C LEU A 181 2.62 -15.37 -16.02
N HIS A 182 2.06 -16.36 -16.73
CA HIS A 182 0.97 -16.11 -17.65
C HIS A 182 -0.35 -16.46 -16.98
N VAL A 183 -1.03 -15.43 -16.48
CA VAL A 183 -2.38 -15.56 -15.94
C VAL A 183 -3.37 -15.13 -17.01
N ASP A 184 -4.29 -16.03 -17.32
CA ASP A 184 -5.48 -15.75 -18.13
C ASP A 184 -6.27 -14.59 -17.48
N PRO A 185 -6.49 -13.47 -18.17
CA PRO A 185 -7.24 -12.32 -17.66
C PRO A 185 -8.65 -12.66 -17.16
N GLU A 186 -9.29 -13.72 -17.68
CA GLU A 186 -10.60 -14.17 -17.22
C GLU A 186 -10.53 -14.87 -15.86
N LEU A 187 -9.42 -15.59 -15.61
CA LEU A 187 -9.18 -16.30 -14.36
C LEU A 187 -8.44 -15.43 -13.32
N ASP A 188 -7.98 -14.25 -13.70
CA ASP A 188 -7.30 -13.29 -12.83
C ASP A 188 -7.64 -11.85 -13.24
N PRO A 189 -8.78 -11.34 -12.74
CA PRO A 189 -9.23 -10.00 -13.06
C PRO A 189 -8.30 -8.91 -12.53
N LEU A 190 -7.36 -9.23 -11.63
CA LEU A 190 -6.36 -8.29 -11.13
C LEU A 190 -5.12 -8.24 -12.04
N GLY A 191 -4.89 -9.22 -12.91
CA GLY A 191 -3.67 -9.35 -13.72
C GLY A 191 -2.44 -9.65 -12.87
N THR A 192 -2.66 -10.25 -11.69
CA THR A 192 -1.64 -10.64 -10.73
C THR A 192 -1.97 -11.99 -10.11
N ILE A 193 -0.98 -12.70 -9.59
CA ILE A 193 -1.13 -13.94 -8.82
C ILE A 193 -2.18 -13.91 -7.67
N TRP A 194 -2.69 -12.74 -7.30
CA TRP A 194 -3.66 -12.49 -6.24
C TRP A 194 -5.13 -12.54 -6.69
N GLY A 195 -5.44 -12.38 -7.98
CA GLY A 195 -6.83 -12.20 -8.45
C GLY A 195 -7.78 -13.38 -8.21
N ARG A 196 -7.22 -14.56 -7.94
CA ARG A 196 -7.98 -15.79 -7.60
C ARG A 196 -8.27 -15.94 -6.11
N ASN A 197 -7.59 -15.18 -5.24
CA ASN A 197 -7.68 -15.40 -3.80
C ASN A 197 -8.92 -14.70 -3.21
N PRO A 198 -9.84 -15.43 -2.53
CA PRO A 198 -11.08 -14.88 -1.97
C PRO A 198 -10.88 -13.71 -0.99
N MET A 199 -9.72 -13.63 -0.32
CA MET A 199 -9.40 -12.51 0.57
C MET A 199 -9.39 -11.16 -0.16
N PHE A 200 -9.02 -11.16 -1.45
CA PHE A 200 -8.98 -9.95 -2.27
C PHE A 200 -10.29 -9.69 -3.04
N LYS A 201 -11.39 -10.37 -2.69
CA LYS A 201 -12.72 -10.18 -3.32
C LYS A 201 -13.21 -8.73 -3.22
N ALA A 202 -12.94 -8.04 -2.10
CA ALA A 202 -13.29 -6.63 -1.94
C ALA A 202 -12.47 -5.73 -2.90
N LEU A 203 -11.20 -6.05 -3.10
CA LEU A 203 -10.32 -5.34 -4.03
C LEU A 203 -10.70 -5.60 -5.50
N ARG A 204 -11.16 -6.82 -5.83
CA ARG A 204 -11.74 -7.11 -7.15
C ARG A 204 -12.94 -6.23 -7.43
N ARG A 205 -13.84 -6.04 -6.45
CA ARG A 205 -14.98 -5.12 -6.57
C ARG A 205 -14.53 -3.68 -6.76
N LEU A 206 -13.41 -3.25 -6.16
CA LEU A 206 -12.87 -1.89 -6.37
C LEU A 206 -12.31 -1.72 -7.79
N LYS A 207 -11.57 -2.70 -8.32
CA LYS A 207 -11.10 -2.68 -9.72
C LYS A 207 -12.25 -2.79 -10.70
N GLU A 208 -13.22 -3.67 -10.44
CA GLU A 208 -14.45 -3.78 -11.21
C GLU A 208 -15.26 -2.49 -11.10
N MET A 209 -15.27 -1.79 -9.96
CA MET A 209 -15.87 -0.46 -9.84
C MET A 209 -15.09 0.56 -10.65
N ASP A 210 -13.77 0.49 -10.76
CA ASP A 210 -12.96 1.40 -11.61
C ASP A 210 -13.13 1.07 -13.12
N SER A 211 -13.33 -0.20 -13.46
CA SER A 211 -13.52 -0.74 -14.82
C SER A 211 -14.99 -0.61 -15.30
N SER A 212 -15.94 -0.80 -14.40
CA SER A 212 -17.37 -0.53 -14.59
C SER A 212 -17.66 0.95 -14.42
N ASN A 213 -16.84 1.74 -13.72
CA ASN A 213 -16.77 3.19 -13.93
C ASN A 213 -16.19 3.51 -15.31
N GLY A 214 -15.31 2.68 -15.86
CA GLY A 214 -14.88 2.78 -17.27
C GLY A 214 -16.00 2.57 -18.30
N ARG A 215 -17.09 1.86 -17.98
CA ARG A 215 -18.22 1.63 -18.90
C ARG A 215 -19.58 2.21 -18.46
N ALA A 216 -19.76 2.54 -17.19
CA ALA A 216 -20.96 3.15 -16.61
C ALA A 216 -20.69 4.53 -15.96
N SER A 217 -19.45 4.90 -15.64
CA SER A 217 -19.08 6.28 -15.24
C SER A 217 -18.32 7.07 -16.29
N ASN A 218 -18.06 6.49 -17.46
CA ASN A 218 -17.69 7.27 -18.64
C ASN A 218 -18.82 8.20 -19.10
N GLY A 219 -20.06 7.98 -18.61
CA GLY A 219 -21.19 8.91 -18.77
C GLY A 219 -21.33 9.95 -17.64
N GLY A 220 -20.62 9.82 -16.52
CA GLY A 220 -20.62 10.77 -15.40
C GLY A 220 -19.36 11.63 -15.33
N ASN A 221 -18.18 11.02 -15.46
CA ASN A 221 -16.88 11.74 -15.36
C ASN A 221 -16.45 12.44 -16.66
N ARG A 222 -16.79 11.92 -17.86
CA ARG A 222 -16.70 12.73 -19.09
C ARG A 222 -17.72 13.86 -19.07
N ASN A 223 -18.84 13.65 -18.38
CA ASN A 223 -19.93 14.60 -18.27
C ASN A 223 -19.53 15.79 -17.39
N VAL A 224 -18.83 15.61 -16.27
CA VAL A 224 -18.38 16.76 -15.44
C VAL A 224 -17.44 17.69 -16.23
N ALA A 225 -16.44 17.16 -16.95
CA ALA A 225 -15.55 18.00 -17.74
C ALA A 225 -16.26 18.70 -18.91
N SER A 226 -17.24 18.03 -19.55
CA SER A 226 -18.06 18.66 -20.59
C SER A 226 -19.08 19.66 -20.04
N LEU A 227 -19.67 19.42 -18.86
CA LEU A 227 -20.57 20.33 -18.16
C LEU A 227 -19.81 21.57 -17.71
N LEU A 228 -18.60 21.40 -17.20
CA LEU A 228 -17.73 22.50 -16.81
C LEU A 228 -17.29 23.34 -18.03
N ALA A 229 -17.04 22.70 -19.18
CA ALA A 229 -16.75 23.39 -20.43
C ALA A 229 -17.99 24.06 -21.06
N ALA A 230 -19.19 23.56 -20.77
CA ALA A 230 -20.47 24.08 -21.26
C ALA A 230 -21.07 25.18 -20.36
N ALA A 231 -20.58 25.33 -19.13
CA ALA A 231 -20.98 26.39 -18.21
C ALA A 231 -20.74 27.77 -18.83
N GLN A 232 -21.77 28.61 -18.82
CA GLN A 232 -21.73 29.94 -19.41
C GLN A 232 -21.36 31.02 -18.39
N THR A 233 -21.56 30.73 -17.10
CA THR A 233 -21.26 31.62 -15.98
C THR A 233 -20.33 30.94 -14.97
N THR A 234 -19.64 31.76 -14.16
CA THR A 234 -18.78 31.27 -13.09
C THR A 234 -19.60 30.52 -12.03
N GLU A 235 -20.83 30.97 -11.76
CA GLU A 235 -21.75 30.33 -10.82
C GLU A 235 -22.14 28.91 -11.28
N GLU A 236 -22.45 28.73 -12.57
CA GLU A 236 -22.73 27.40 -13.15
C GLU A 236 -21.52 26.47 -13.05
N ALA A 237 -20.32 27.00 -13.31
CA ALA A 237 -19.08 26.23 -13.18
C ALA A 237 -18.81 25.78 -11.74
N ILE A 238 -19.07 26.67 -10.77
CA ILE A 238 -18.95 26.35 -9.34
C ILE A 238 -19.93 25.25 -8.94
N GLU A 239 -21.18 25.31 -9.39
CA GLU A 239 -22.20 24.30 -9.07
C GLU A 239 -21.81 22.92 -9.61
N VAL A 240 -21.28 22.85 -10.83
CA VAL A 240 -20.77 21.62 -11.43
C VAL A 240 -19.62 21.02 -10.62
N VAL A 241 -18.64 21.84 -10.23
CA VAL A 241 -17.50 21.39 -9.41
C VAL A 241 -17.96 20.95 -8.03
N LEU A 242 -18.87 21.70 -7.40
CA LEU A 242 -19.38 21.42 -6.07
C LEU A 242 -20.13 20.09 -6.02
N LYS A 243 -21.00 19.84 -7.00
CA LYS A 243 -21.72 18.56 -7.13
C LYS A 243 -20.76 17.38 -7.34
N ALA A 244 -19.71 17.57 -8.14
CA ALA A 244 -18.69 16.55 -8.33
C ALA A 244 -17.88 16.29 -7.05
N LEU A 245 -17.57 17.34 -6.29
CA LEU A 245 -16.82 17.27 -5.03
C LEU A 245 -17.62 16.52 -3.94
N THR A 246 -18.89 16.88 -3.74
CA THR A 246 -19.76 16.21 -2.74
C THR A 246 -20.05 14.76 -3.10
N THR A 247 -20.30 14.47 -4.39
CA THR A 247 -20.47 13.08 -4.87
C THR A 247 -19.23 12.24 -4.60
N ARG A 248 -18.03 12.83 -4.78
CA ARG A 248 -16.78 12.11 -4.52
C ARG A 248 -16.55 11.89 -3.03
N LEU A 249 -16.75 12.92 -2.20
CA LEU A 249 -16.52 12.83 -0.75
C LEU A 249 -17.51 11.88 -0.06
N SER A 250 -18.79 11.92 -0.45
CA SER A 250 -19.79 10.96 0.04
C SER A 250 -19.44 9.51 -0.34
N SER A 251 -18.90 9.28 -1.54
CA SER A 251 -18.47 7.92 -1.94
C SER A 251 -17.34 7.33 -1.08
N THR A 252 -16.55 8.19 -0.42
CA THR A 252 -15.48 7.78 0.50
C THR A 252 -15.94 7.59 1.95
N ILE A 253 -17.14 8.06 2.31
CA ILE A 253 -17.69 8.01 3.67
C ILE A 253 -18.90 7.08 3.67
N ALA A 254 -18.75 5.91 4.31
CA ALA A 254 -19.79 4.88 4.28
C ALA A 254 -21.13 5.37 4.86
N GLY A 255 -22.19 5.36 4.03
CA GLY A 255 -23.55 5.68 4.44
C GLY A 255 -23.92 7.17 4.40
N MET A 256 -23.08 8.04 3.83
CA MET A 256 -23.37 9.46 3.66
C MET A 256 -23.96 9.74 2.27
N ASP A 257 -25.12 10.40 2.21
CA ASP A 257 -25.70 10.88 0.95
C ASP A 257 -25.04 12.22 0.54
N PRO A 258 -24.67 12.41 -0.75
CA PRO A 258 -24.20 13.71 -1.23
C PRO A 258 -25.10 14.90 -0.89
N GLU A 259 -26.42 14.71 -0.77
CA GLU A 259 -27.39 15.77 -0.44
C GLU A 259 -27.40 16.14 1.05
N GLU A 260 -26.92 15.25 1.93
CA GLU A 260 -26.82 15.48 3.38
C GLU A 260 -25.54 16.22 3.78
N MET A 261 -24.63 16.45 2.83
CA MET A 261 -23.36 17.13 3.07
C MET A 261 -23.54 18.65 3.21
N ASP A 262 -23.22 19.18 4.39
CA ASP A 262 -23.11 20.62 4.65
C ASP A 262 -21.94 21.28 3.89
N GLN A 263 -22.29 21.98 2.81
CA GLN A 263 -21.33 22.66 1.93
C GLN A 263 -20.58 23.82 2.61
N ALA A 264 -21.08 24.34 3.74
CA ALA A 264 -20.44 25.39 4.50
C ALA A 264 -19.27 24.88 5.36
N LYS A 265 -19.14 23.56 5.55
CA LYS A 265 -18.06 22.97 6.33
C LYS A 265 -16.80 22.73 5.50
N SER A 266 -15.65 22.74 6.18
CA SER A 266 -14.37 22.44 5.55
C SER A 266 -14.26 20.96 5.19
N ILE A 267 -13.39 20.65 4.24
CA ILE A 267 -13.12 19.28 3.81
C ILE A 267 -12.55 18.40 4.93
N GLN A 268 -11.86 19.01 5.91
CA GLN A 268 -11.30 18.32 7.08
C GLN A 268 -12.39 17.76 8.01
N SER A 269 -13.55 18.44 8.07
CA SER A 269 -14.68 17.97 8.88
C SER A 269 -15.24 16.62 8.41
N TYR A 270 -14.91 16.23 7.17
CA TYR A 270 -15.27 14.96 6.54
C TYR A 270 -14.18 13.90 6.62
N GLY A 271 -13.17 14.09 7.48
CA GLY A 271 -12.11 13.11 7.73
C GLY A 271 -11.01 13.08 6.66
N VAL A 272 -10.95 14.11 5.80
CA VAL A 272 -9.89 14.22 4.78
C VAL A 272 -8.56 14.56 5.43
N ASP A 273 -7.64 13.61 5.39
CA ASP A 273 -6.27 13.72 5.91
C ASP A 273 -5.25 14.14 4.84
N SER A 274 -3.97 14.20 5.22
CA SER A 274 -2.87 14.59 4.31
C SER A 274 -2.66 13.64 3.13
N LEU A 275 -2.97 12.35 3.26
CA LEU A 275 -2.84 11.36 2.18
C LEU A 275 -4.02 11.49 1.20
N GLN A 276 -5.25 11.57 1.71
CA GLN A 276 -6.44 11.80 0.90
C GLN A 276 -6.39 13.14 0.16
N THR A 277 -5.71 14.14 0.75
CA THR A 277 -5.45 15.42 0.10
C THR A 277 -4.58 15.27 -1.16
N MET A 278 -3.59 14.37 -1.16
CA MET A 278 -2.78 14.10 -2.36
C MET A 278 -3.62 13.49 -3.48
N GLU A 279 -4.52 12.57 -3.14
CA GLU A 279 -5.42 11.95 -4.11
C GLU A 279 -6.40 12.96 -4.70
N LEU A 280 -6.97 13.84 -3.86
CA LEU A 280 -7.84 14.93 -4.30
C LEU A 280 -7.09 15.93 -5.19
N ARG A 281 -5.86 16.29 -4.85
CA ARG A 281 -5.02 17.16 -5.69
C ARG A 281 -4.80 16.55 -7.08
N SER A 282 -4.45 15.26 -7.13
CA SER A 282 -4.29 14.54 -8.40
C SER A 282 -5.60 14.50 -9.19
N TRP A 283 -6.74 14.32 -8.50
CA TRP A 283 -8.06 14.35 -9.10
C TRP A 283 -8.40 15.73 -9.69
N PHE A 284 -8.15 16.83 -8.97
CA PHE A 284 -8.39 18.19 -9.47
C PHE A 284 -7.58 18.49 -10.72
N LEU A 285 -6.29 18.12 -10.71
CA LEU A 285 -5.42 18.30 -11.87
C LEU A 285 -5.91 17.49 -13.08
N ARG A 286 -6.40 16.27 -12.85
CA ARG A 286 -6.83 15.38 -13.94
C ARG A 286 -8.16 15.78 -14.56
N PHE A 287 -9.15 16.17 -13.75
CA PHE A 287 -10.54 16.34 -14.22
C PHE A 287 -10.94 17.80 -14.41
N PHE A 288 -10.42 18.69 -13.59
CA PHE A 288 -10.67 20.13 -13.70
C PHE A 288 -9.50 20.89 -14.33
N ARG A 289 -8.37 20.21 -14.58
CA ARG A 289 -7.11 20.85 -15.00
C ARG A 289 -6.75 22.04 -14.11
N ALA A 290 -6.96 21.86 -12.81
CA ALA A 290 -6.67 22.83 -11.77
C ALA A 290 -5.56 22.28 -10.87
N ASP A 291 -4.40 22.94 -10.89
CA ASP A 291 -3.31 22.63 -9.95
C ASP A 291 -3.44 23.49 -8.70
N LEU A 292 -3.76 22.85 -7.58
CA LEU A 292 -3.90 23.48 -6.28
C LEU A 292 -2.80 22.98 -5.34
N PRO A 293 -2.08 23.88 -4.65
CA PRO A 293 -1.22 23.48 -3.56
C PRO A 293 -2.00 22.80 -2.43
N THR A 294 -1.38 21.81 -1.79
CA THR A 294 -1.96 21.05 -0.67
C THR A 294 -2.50 21.92 0.45
N PHE A 295 -1.77 22.99 0.79
CA PHE A 295 -2.19 23.93 1.84
C PHE A 295 -3.46 24.71 1.46
N SER A 296 -3.72 24.95 0.18
CA SER A 296 -4.94 25.61 -0.29
C SER A 296 -6.14 24.67 -0.19
N ILE A 297 -5.93 23.37 -0.45
CA ILE A 297 -6.98 22.35 -0.34
C ILE A 297 -7.40 22.17 1.13
N LEU A 298 -6.42 21.99 2.03
CA LEU A 298 -6.67 21.81 3.47
C LEU A 298 -7.11 23.11 4.15
N GLY A 299 -6.59 24.26 3.70
CA GLY A 299 -6.91 25.57 4.26
C GLY A 299 -8.22 26.17 3.74
N SER A 300 -8.96 25.47 2.89
CA SER A 300 -10.24 25.95 2.38
C SER A 300 -11.31 25.94 3.49
N PRO A 301 -11.97 27.07 3.77
CA PRO A 301 -12.91 27.19 4.89
C PRO A 301 -14.20 26.40 4.68
N SER A 302 -14.59 26.16 3.42
CA SER A 302 -15.80 25.43 3.05
C SER A 302 -15.63 24.66 1.74
N LEU A 303 -16.51 23.68 1.48
CA LEU A 303 -16.56 22.99 0.19
C LEU A 303 -16.85 23.97 -0.96
N THR A 304 -17.70 24.97 -0.72
CA THR A 304 -17.98 26.05 -1.69
C THR A 304 -16.72 26.88 -2.00
N ALA A 305 -15.94 27.28 -0.98
CA ALA A 305 -14.71 28.04 -1.18
C ALA A 305 -13.65 27.23 -1.95
N LEU A 306 -13.58 25.92 -1.68
CA LEU A 306 -12.71 25.02 -2.43
C LEU A 306 -13.17 24.89 -3.90
N ALA A 307 -14.47 24.77 -4.16
CA ALA A 307 -15.02 24.73 -5.52
C ALA A 307 -14.71 26.01 -6.31
N ILE A 308 -14.84 27.18 -5.68
CA ILE A 308 -14.44 28.48 -6.27
C ILE A 308 -12.96 28.45 -6.65
N THR A 309 -12.08 28.04 -5.72
CA THR A 309 -10.63 27.98 -5.96
C THR A 309 -10.29 27.03 -7.11
N ILE A 310 -11.01 25.91 -7.24
CA ILE A 310 -10.85 24.96 -8.35
C ILE A 310 -11.26 25.58 -9.67
N VAL A 311 -12.39 26.29 -9.73
CA VAL A 311 -12.86 26.99 -10.94
C VAL A 311 -11.89 28.09 -11.36
N GLU A 312 -11.38 28.90 -10.43
CA GLU A 312 -10.39 29.96 -10.72
C GLU A 312 -9.08 29.41 -11.29
N ARG A 313 -8.66 28.23 -10.82
CA ARG A 313 -7.43 27.56 -11.25
C ARG A 313 -7.62 26.65 -12.46
N SER A 314 -8.87 26.34 -12.82
CA SER A 314 -9.23 25.48 -13.95
C SER A 314 -8.85 26.14 -15.26
N THR A 315 -8.23 25.36 -16.15
CA THR A 315 -7.97 25.78 -17.55
C THR A 315 -9.08 25.37 -18.51
N ILE A 316 -10.14 24.73 -18.00
CA ILE A 316 -11.30 24.26 -18.79
C ILE A 316 -12.36 25.37 -18.91
N CYS A 317 -12.54 26.18 -17.87
CA CYS A 317 -13.54 27.25 -17.88
C CYS A 317 -13.12 28.37 -18.84
N ALA A 318 -14.03 28.80 -19.72
CA ALA A 318 -13.82 30.00 -20.51
C ALA A 318 -13.80 31.20 -19.55
N LYS A 319 -12.63 31.83 -19.37
CA LYS A 319 -12.52 33.09 -18.61
C LYS A 319 -13.31 34.16 -19.37
N LYS A 320 -14.53 34.44 -18.92
CA LYS A 320 -15.33 35.60 -19.35
C LYS A 320 -15.52 36.53 -18.16
#